data_AF-A0A2S6AJR4-F1
#
_entry.id   AF-A0A2S6AJR4-F1
#
_cell.length_a   1.000
_cell.length_b   1.000
_cell.length_c   1.000
_cell.angle_alpha   90.00
_cell.angle_beta   90.00
_cell.angle_gamma   90.00
#
_symmetry.space_group_name_H-M   'P 1'
#
loop_
_entity.id
_entity.type
_entity.pdbx_description
1 polymer ?
#
loop_
_entity_poly.entity_id
_entity_poly.type
_entity_poly.pdbx_seq_one_letter_code
_entity_poly.pdbx_strand_id
1 'polypeptide(L)'
;MPDRFQVVDESGESFSAGIRLSLSRLREFAAAGRPVEIYLYDHVPVWRIISIDGPRGTMFVSAFTDCREAHACPTHRIQPNPVGILHHAFCRTVEQTVTTARRAV
;
A
#
# COMPACT_ATOMS: atom_id res chain seq x y z
N MET A 1 14.39 -1.94 -22.74
CA MET A 1 13.93 -1.78 -21.35
C MET A 1 13.10 -3.00 -21.03
N PRO A 2 13.43 -3.81 -20.01
CA PRO A 2 12.61 -4.98 -19.70
C PRO A 2 11.33 -4.54 -18.99
N ASP A 3 10.23 -5.17 -19.37
CA ASP A 3 8.88 -4.93 -18.87
C ASP A 3 8.82 -5.01 -17.34
N ARG A 4 8.26 -3.97 -16.72
CA ARG A 4 8.15 -3.79 -15.27
C ARG A 4 7.09 -4.69 -14.61
N PHE A 5 6.62 -5.73 -15.31
CA PHE A 5 5.41 -6.50 -14.98
C PHE A 5 5.66 -7.95 -14.55
N GLN A 6 6.92 -8.36 -14.36
CA GLN A 6 7.29 -9.76 -14.11
C GLN A 6 6.97 -10.28 -12.68
N VAL A 7 5.95 -9.72 -12.01
CA VAL A 7 5.53 -10.12 -10.65
C VAL A 7 4.12 -10.72 -10.64
N VAL A 8 3.36 -10.58 -11.72
CA VAL A 8 1.99 -11.13 -11.81
C VAL A 8 1.86 -11.93 -13.11
N ASP A 9 1.42 -13.18 -13.00
CA ASP A 9 1.15 -14.10 -14.12
C ASP A 9 -0.15 -13.71 -14.87
N GLU A 10 -0.31 -12.42 -15.16
CA GLU A 10 -1.47 -11.88 -15.87
C GLU A 10 -1.06 -10.84 -16.92
N SER A 11 -1.91 -10.64 -17.92
CA SER A 11 -1.67 -9.60 -18.91
C SER A 11 -1.80 -8.21 -18.27
N GLY A 12 -1.03 -7.23 -18.78
CA GLY A 12 -1.14 -5.84 -18.31
C GLY A 12 -2.55 -5.25 -18.46
N GLU A 13 -3.33 -5.75 -19.43
CA GLU A 13 -4.74 -5.38 -19.61
C GLU A 13 -5.64 -5.91 -18.47
N SER A 14 -5.49 -7.19 -18.10
CA SER A 14 -6.19 -7.82 -16.97
C SER A 14 -5.89 -7.07 -15.67
N PHE A 15 -4.61 -6.85 -15.39
CA PHE A 15 -4.16 -6.14 -14.19
C PHE A 15 -4.78 -4.72 -14.13
N SER A 16 -4.69 -3.99 -15.24
CA SER A 16 -5.25 -2.63 -15.32
C SER A 16 -6.77 -2.61 -15.16
N ALA A 17 -7.48 -3.63 -15.67
CA ALA A 17 -8.91 -3.77 -15.48
C ALA A 17 -9.28 -4.02 -14.00
N GLY A 18 -8.50 -4.85 -13.30
CA GLY A 18 -8.66 -5.10 -11.87
C GLY A 18 -8.50 -3.82 -11.03
N ILE A 19 -7.49 -2.99 -11.34
CA ILE A 19 -7.30 -1.68 -10.69
C ILE A 19 -8.50 -0.76 -10.93
N ARG A 20 -8.97 -0.66 -12.18
CA ARG A 20 -10.13 0.18 -12.53
C ARG A 20 -11.40 -0.26 -11.79
N LEU A 21 -11.65 -1.57 -11.72
CA LEU A 21 -12.78 -2.12 -10.97
C LEU A 21 -12.68 -1.76 -9.48
N SER A 22 -11.51 -1.95 -8.88
CA SER A 22 -11.27 -1.64 -7.47
C SER A 22 -11.51 -0.17 -7.17
N LEU A 23 -11.03 0.74 -8.03
CA LEU A 23 -11.29 2.17 -7.91
C LEU A 23 -12.77 2.52 -8.02
N SER A 24 -13.51 1.88 -8.90
CA SER A 24 -14.97 2.08 -9.00
C SER A 24 -15.67 1.74 -7.70
N ARG A 25 -15.34 0.58 -7.11
CA ARG A 25 -15.92 0.15 -5.82
C ARG A 25 -15.55 1.07 -4.66
N LEU A 26 -14.31 1.57 -4.63
CA LEU A 26 -13.87 2.51 -3.61
C LEU A 26 -14.59 3.86 -3.73
N ARG A 27 -14.88 4.32 -4.95
CA ARG A 27 -15.70 5.53 -5.18
C ARG A 27 -17.13 5.33 -4.71
N GLU A 28 -17.74 4.18 -4.99
CA GLU A 28 -19.08 3.83 -4.47
C GLU A 28 -19.08 3.84 -2.93
N PHE A 29 -18.05 3.26 -2.31
CA PHE A 29 -17.91 3.22 -0.86
C PHE A 29 -17.76 4.62 -0.24
N ALA A 30 -16.96 5.49 -0.86
CA ALA A 30 -16.82 6.89 -0.44
C ALA A 30 -18.13 7.68 -0.63
N ALA A 31 -18.82 7.48 -1.75
CA ALA A 31 -20.10 8.11 -2.05
C ALA A 31 -21.21 7.73 -1.03
N ALA A 32 -21.07 6.58 -0.36
CA ALA A 32 -21.93 6.18 0.75
C ALA A 32 -21.64 6.91 2.09
N GLY A 33 -20.80 7.96 2.08
CA GLY A 33 -20.49 8.79 3.25
C GLY A 33 -19.43 8.19 4.18
N ARG A 34 -18.67 7.20 3.72
CA ARG A 34 -17.59 6.58 4.51
C ARG A 34 -16.29 7.39 4.36
N PRO A 35 -15.59 7.71 5.46
CA PRO A 35 -14.34 8.46 5.39
C PRO A 35 -13.24 7.56 4.82
N VAL A 36 -12.90 7.77 3.56
CA VAL A 36 -11.81 7.07 2.87
C VAL A 36 -11.11 8.03 1.93
N GLU A 37 -9.79 7.94 1.90
CA GLU A 37 -8.94 8.64 0.94
C GLU A 37 -8.12 7.61 0.18
N ILE A 38 -8.09 7.72 -1.14
CA ILE A 38 -7.38 6.75 -1.98
C ILE A 38 -6.35 7.48 -2.81
N TYR A 39 -5.13 6.94 -2.81
CA TYR A 39 -3.98 7.48 -3.49
C TYR A 39 -3.40 6.44 -4.45
N LEU A 40 -3.08 6.89 -5.66
CA LEU A 40 -2.49 6.08 -6.71
C LEU A 40 -1.00 6.41 -6.85
N TYR A 41 -0.18 5.37 -6.81
CA TYR A 41 1.27 5.43 -6.97
C TYR A 41 1.70 4.62 -8.20
N ASP A 42 2.89 4.90 -8.73
CA ASP A 42 3.40 4.38 -10.02
C ASP A 42 4.70 3.56 -9.89
N HIS A 43 4.99 3.11 -8.68
CA HIS A 43 6.11 2.22 -8.37
C HIS A 43 5.64 0.88 -7.85
N VAL A 44 6.47 -0.15 -8.01
CA VAL A 44 6.19 -1.49 -7.50
C VAL A 44 6.26 -1.45 -5.97
N PRO A 45 5.20 -1.84 -5.24
CA PRO A 45 5.22 -1.82 -3.80
C PRO A 45 6.09 -2.96 -3.27
N VAL A 46 7.07 -2.64 -2.43
CA VAL A 46 7.86 -3.63 -1.68
C VAL A 46 7.30 -3.84 -0.28
N TRP A 47 6.64 -2.82 0.27
CA TRP A 47 6.13 -2.83 1.63
C TRP A 47 4.61 -2.88 1.66
N ARG A 48 4.07 -3.72 2.55
CA ARG A 48 2.70 -3.60 3.06
C ARG A 48 2.79 -3.02 4.46
N ILE A 49 2.34 -1.78 4.62
CA ILE A 49 2.31 -1.09 5.91
C ILE A 49 0.85 -0.79 6.24
N ILE A 50 0.40 -1.27 7.39
CA ILE A 50 -0.91 -0.97 7.95
C ILE A 50 -0.68 -0.23 9.26
N SER A 51 -1.21 0.97 9.39
CA SER A 51 -1.16 1.74 10.63
C SER A 51 -2.53 1.77 11.30
N ILE A 52 -2.56 1.51 12.60
CA ILE A 52 -3.75 1.62 13.45
C ILE A 52 -3.52 2.82 14.38
N ASP A 53 -4.59 3.56 14.69
CA ASP A 53 -4.55 4.79 15.50
C ASP A 53 -3.84 5.97 14.81
N GLY A 54 -3.97 6.06 13.48
CA GLY A 54 -3.47 7.16 12.66
C GLY A 54 -2.08 6.94 12.07
N PRO A 55 -1.51 7.94 11.36
CA PRO A 55 -0.28 7.78 10.56
C PRO A 55 0.98 7.42 11.36
N ARG A 56 0.97 7.67 12.67
CA ARG A 56 2.10 7.44 13.60
C ARG A 56 1.77 6.46 14.72
N GLY A 57 0.67 5.73 14.59
CA GLY A 57 0.23 4.75 15.57
C GLY A 57 0.96 3.41 15.44
N THR A 58 0.31 2.33 15.90
CA THR A 58 0.90 0.99 15.83
C THR A 58 0.93 0.51 14.38
N MET A 59 2.09 0.04 13.94
CA MET A 59 2.28 -0.43 12.57
C MET A 59 2.35 -1.95 12.48
N PHE A 60 1.77 -2.49 11.42
CA PHE A 60 1.90 -3.87 11.01
C PHE A 60 2.57 -3.86 9.64
N VAL A 61 3.79 -4.37 9.60
CA VAL A 61 4.65 -4.29 8.42
C VAL A 61 4.92 -5.68 7.89
N SER A 62 4.75 -5.84 6.58
CA SER A 62 5.16 -7.01 5.81
C SER A 62 5.89 -6.54 4.55
N ALA A 63 6.68 -7.43 3.95
CA ALA A 63 7.39 -7.15 2.72
C ALA A 63 6.98 -8.15 1.64
N PHE A 64 6.85 -7.67 0.41
CA PHE A 64 6.67 -8.49 -0.77
C PHE A 64 8.03 -8.85 -1.33
N THR A 65 8.23 -10.14 -1.55
CA THR A 65 9.46 -10.74 -2.08
C THR A 65 9.09 -11.80 -3.09
N ASP A 66 10.01 -12.16 -3.97
CA ASP A 66 9.89 -13.31 -4.88
C ASP A 66 9.81 -14.67 -4.16
N CYS A 67 10.17 -14.73 -2.88
CA CYS A 67 10.18 -15.98 -2.10
C CYS A 67 8.78 -16.52 -1.73
N ARG A 68 7.73 -15.68 -1.66
CA ARG A 68 6.39 -16.08 -1.21
C ARG A 68 5.30 -15.20 -1.82
N GLU A 69 4.11 -15.78 -1.96
CA GLU A 69 2.91 -15.02 -2.28
C GLU A 69 2.63 -13.94 -1.22
N ALA A 70 2.20 -12.78 -1.69
CA ALA A 70 2.01 -11.57 -0.89
C ALA A 70 1.15 -11.77 0.37
N HIS A 71 0.13 -12.62 0.31
CA HIS A 71 -0.76 -12.89 1.44
C HIS A 71 -0.17 -13.87 2.47
N ALA A 72 0.84 -14.66 2.08
CA ALA A 72 1.55 -15.59 2.94
C ALA A 72 2.81 -14.98 3.60
N CYS A 73 3.15 -13.73 3.27
CA CYS A 73 4.26 -13.03 3.88
C CYS A 73 3.99 -12.72 5.37
N PRO A 74 4.94 -13.05 6.28
CA PRO A 74 4.84 -12.71 7.70
C PRO A 74 4.60 -11.22 7.91
N THR A 75 3.82 -10.90 8.95
CA THR A 75 3.52 -9.52 9.33
C THR A 75 4.03 -9.27 10.75
N HIS A 76 4.81 -8.21 10.92
CA HIS A 76 5.45 -7.85 12.18
C HIS A 76 4.79 -6.62 12.76
N ARG A 77 4.48 -6.68 14.06
CA ARG A 77 3.96 -5.55 14.81
C ARG A 77 5.11 -4.66 15.29
N ILE A 78 5.05 -3.37 14.96
CA ILE A 78 5.98 -2.34 15.37
C ILE A 78 5.22 -1.31 16.20
N GLN A 79 5.55 -1.20 17.48
CA GLN A 79 4.93 -0.21 18.36
C GLN A 79 5.50 1.20 18.11
N PRO A 80 4.71 2.26 18.36
CA PRO A 80 5.23 3.61 18.42
C PRO A 80 6.38 3.69 19.41
N ASN A 81 7.50 4.26 18.98
CA ASN A 81 8.67 4.39 19.82
C ASN A 81 9.27 5.79 19.65
N PRO A 82 9.27 6.63 20.69
CA PRO A 82 9.80 7.99 20.64
C PRO A 82 11.23 8.06 20.10
N VAL A 83 12.07 7.07 20.42
CA VAL A 83 13.48 6.98 20.00
C VAL A 83 13.73 5.89 18.95
N GLY A 84 12.70 5.14 18.57
CA GLY A 84 12.83 3.94 17.74
C GLY A 84 12.92 4.27 16.26
N ILE A 85 14.12 4.16 15.71
CA ILE A 85 14.43 4.52 14.32
C ILE A 85 13.52 3.79 13.31
N LEU A 86 13.19 2.53 13.55
CA LEU A 86 12.38 1.73 12.62
C LEU A 86 10.94 2.24 12.50
N HIS A 87 10.29 2.57 13.62
CA HIS A 87 8.92 3.11 13.58
C HIS A 87 8.86 4.42 12.81
N HIS A 88 9.81 5.33 13.09
CA HIS A 88 9.93 6.61 12.37
C HIS A 88 10.24 6.42 10.88
N ALA A 89 11.08 5.44 10.52
CA ALA A 89 11.39 5.13 9.12
C ALA A 89 10.16 4.63 8.34
N PHE A 90 9.32 3.80 8.96
CA PHE A 90 8.08 3.35 8.31
C PHE A 90 7.04 4.48 8.22
N CYS A 91 6.92 5.35 9.23
CA CYS A 91 6.12 6.57 9.14
C CYS A 91 6.53 7.40 7.92
N ARG A 92 7.84 7.66 7.79
CA ARG A 92 8.39 8.43 6.67
C ARG A 92 8.14 7.75 5.32
N THR A 93 8.23 6.43 5.26
CA THR A 93 7.94 5.67 4.04
C THR A 93 6.51 5.90 3.57
N VAL A 94 5.53 5.83 4.48
CA VAL A 94 4.12 6.11 4.16
C VAL A 94 3.93 7.57 3.75
N GLU A 95 4.49 8.52 4.51
CA GLU A 95 4.41 9.95 4.21
C GLU A 95 4.98 10.26 2.81
N GLN A 96 6.11 9.67 2.42
CA GLN A 96 6.71 9.84 1.10
C GLN A 96 5.85 9.26 -0.02
N THR A 97 5.29 8.07 0.18
CA THR A 97 4.38 7.45 -0.80
C THR A 97 3.14 8.32 -1.00
N VAL A 98 2.51 8.80 0.07
CA VAL A 98 1.33 9.69 -0.03
C VAL A 98 1.67 11.02 -0.70
N THR A 99 2.81 11.62 -0.37
CA THR A 99 3.23 12.92 -0.92
C THR A 99 3.48 12.87 -2.43
N THR A 100 3.94 11.73 -2.94
CA THR A 100 4.25 11.54 -4.37
C THR A 100 3.09 10.93 -5.15
N ALA A 101 2.07 10.40 -4.46
CA ALA A 101 0.93 9.77 -5.07
C ALA A 101 -0.12 10.78 -5.55
N ARG A 102 -0.93 10.35 -6.52
CA ARG A 102 -2.08 11.12 -7.02
C ARG A 102 -3.34 10.69 -6.28
N ARG A 103 -4.03 11.64 -5.63
CA ARG A 103 -5.33 11.36 -5.01
C ARG A 103 -6.38 10.98 -6.07
N ALA A 104 -7.20 9.98 -5.76
CA ALA A 104 -8.20 9.40 -6.65
C ALA A 104 -9.62 9.39 -6.04
N VAL A 105 -9.72 9.43 -4.71
CA VAL A 105 -10.94 9.55 -3.90
C VAL A 105 -10.62 10.41 -2.69
#